data_AF-A0A6M3KQS7-F1
#
_entry.id   AF-A0A6M3KQS7-F1
#
_cell.length_a   1.000
_cell.length_b   1.000
_cell.length_c   1.000
_cell.angle_alpha   90.00
_cell.angle_beta   90.00
_cell.angle_gamma   90.00
#
_symmetry.space_group_name_H-M   'P 1'
#
loop_
_entity.id
_entity.type
_entity.pdbx_description
1 polymer ?
#
loop_
_entity_poly.entity_id
_entity_poly.type
_entity_poly.pdbx_seq_one_letter_code
_entity_poly.pdbx_strand_id
1 'polypeptide(L)' 'MNKQEIIFSTSEPKKHSVRFSNKDPEVAISDVYIKRSALGAGVPKKIKVTIEEVS' A
#
# COMPACT_ATOMS: atom_id res chain seq x y z
N MET A 1 4.94 -17.84 12.42
CA MET A 1 5.29 -16.65 11.61
C MET A 1 3.99 -15.92 11.31
N ASN A 2 3.78 -14.74 11.91
CA ASN A 2 2.56 -13.98 11.68
C ASN A 2 2.69 -13.27 10.33
N LYS A 3 1.73 -13.52 9.44
CA LYS A 3 1.61 -12.89 8.12
C LYS A 3 0.29 -12.14 8.07
N GLN A 4 0.33 -10.88 7.66
CA GLN A 4 -0.88 -10.10 7.42
C GLN A 4 -0.90 -9.61 5.97
N GLU A 5 -2.01 -9.83 5.27
CA GLU A 5 -2.25 -9.26 3.94
C GLU A 5 -3.23 -8.09 4.06
N ILE A 6 -2.86 -6.94 3.50
CA ILE A 6 -3.67 -5.72 3.52
C ILE A 6 -3.95 -5.30 2.08
N ILE A 7 -5.23 -5.12 1.76
CA ILE A 7 -5.67 -4.62 0.46
C ILE A 7 -5.99 -3.13 0.59
N PHE A 8 -5.25 -2.31 -0.14
CA PHE A 8 -5.52 -0.88 -0.23
C PHE A 8 -6.34 -0.62 -1.49
N SER A 9 -7.55 -0.11 -1.33
CA SER A 9 -8.51 0.12 -2.41
C SER A 9 -8.63 1.58 -2.84
N THR A 10 -8.04 2.50 -2.07
CA THR A 10 -8.04 3.94 -2.34
C THR A 10 -6.63 4.39 -2.67
N SER A 11 -6.45 5.02 -3.83
CA SER A 11 -5.18 5.58 -4.28
C SER A 11 -5.29 7.09 -4.48
N GLU A 12 -4.32 7.86 -3.98
CA GLU A 12 -4.23 9.30 -4.12
C GLU A 12 -2.87 9.70 -4.73
N PRO A 13 -2.84 10.37 -5.89
CA PRO A 13 -1.59 10.80 -6.50
C PRO A 13 -0.91 11.92 -5.69
N LYS A 14 0.40 11.79 -5.46
CA LYS A 14 1.27 12.83 -4.87
C LYS A 14 2.38 13.20 -5.85
N LYS A 15 3.20 14.21 -5.52
CA LYS A 15 4.25 14.76 -6.41
C LYS A 15 5.21 13.69 -6.96
N HIS A 16 5.73 12.82 -6.08
CA HIS A 16 6.72 11.78 -6.46
C HIS A 16 6.28 10.35 -6.11
N SER A 17 5.08 10.21 -5.56
CA SER A 17 4.56 8.95 -5.06
C SER A 17 3.06 8.86 -5.29
N VAL A 18 2.50 7.70 -4.95
CA VAL A 18 1.07 7.46 -4.85
C VAL A 18 0.84 6.96 -3.44
N ARG A 19 -0.08 7.61 -2.72
CA ARG A 19 -0.54 7.17 -1.41
C ARG A 19 -1.63 6.14 -1.63
N PHE A 20 -1.54 5.01 -0.94
CA PHE A 20 -2.59 4.02 -0.85
C PHE A 20 -3.05 3.94 0.59
N SER A 21 -4.35 4.08 0.83
CA SER A 21 -4.91 4.17 2.19
C SER A 21 -6.01 3.14 2.43
N ASN A 22 -6.08 2.62 3.66
CA ASN A 22 -7.15 1.80 4.20
C ASN A 22 -7.70 2.48 5.45
N LYS A 23 -9.03 2.47 5.62
CA LYS A 23 -9.74 3.09 6.75
C LYS A 23 -10.16 2.10 7.83
N ASP A 24 -9.86 0.82 7.64
CA ASP A 24 -10.08 -0.21 8.64
C ASP A 24 -9.17 0.06 9.85
N PRO A 25 -9.69 0.28 11.07
CA PRO A 25 -8.87 0.55 12.26
C PRO A 25 -8.07 -0.66 12.75
N GLU A 26 -8.40 -1.88 12.30
CA GLU A 26 -7.78 -3.12 12.76
C GLU A 26 -6.58 -3.56 11.90
N VAL A 27 -6.27 -2.84 10.80
CA VAL A 27 -5.15 -3.18 9.93
C VAL A 27 -3.84 -2.59 10.45
N ALA A 28 -2.74 -3.34 10.31
CA ALA A 28 -1.44 -2.89 10.82
C ALA A 28 -0.85 -1.68 10.08
N ILE A 29 -1.35 -1.34 8.88
CA ILE A 29 -0.90 -0.18 8.09
C ILE A 29 -2.11 0.54 7.50
N SER A 30 -2.37 1.76 7.96
CA SER A 30 -3.42 2.62 7.42
C SER A 30 -3.03 3.25 6.07
N ASP A 31 -1.74 3.54 5.87
CA ASP A 31 -1.24 4.29 4.72
C ASP A 31 0.11 3.78 4.24
N VAL A 32 0.27 3.66 2.93
CA VAL A 32 1.56 3.35 2.29
C VAL A 32 1.80 4.28 1.11
N TYR A 33 3.05 4.72 0.95
CA TYR A 33 3.46 5.58 -0.16
C TYR A 33 4.42 4.82 -1.06
N ILE A 34 4.03 4.62 -2.32
CA ILE A 34 4.88 3.96 -3.32
C ILE A 34 5.39 5.01 -4.30
N LYS A 35 6.70 5.03 -4.55
CA LYS A 35 7.30 5.93 -5.54
C LYS A 35 6.71 5.64 -6.92
N ARG A 36 6.38 6.69 -7.68
CA ARG A 36 5.82 6.52 -9.04
C ARG A 36 6.74 5.72 -9.95
N SER A 37 8.05 5.87 -9.78
CA SER A 37 9.07 5.12 -10.53
C SER A 37 8.99 3.60 -10.32
N ALA A 38 8.44 3.13 -9.20
CA ALA A 38 8.27 1.71 -8.91
C ALA A 38 6.94 1.12 -9.44
N LEU A 39 5.98 1.97 -9.84
CA LEU A 39 4.65 1.53 -10.29
C LEU A 39 4.56 1.36 -11.82
N GLY A 40 5.57 1.80 -12.57
CA GLY A 40 5.59 1.71 -14.03
C GLY A 40 4.64 2.69 -14.73
N ALA A 41 4.26 2.38 -15.97
CA ALA A 41 3.52 3.28 -16.86
C ALA A 41 2.05 3.50 -16.43
N GLY A 42 1.49 2.65 -15.57
CA GLY A 42 0.13 2.76 -15.07
C GLY A 42 0.09 2.71 -13.55
N VAL A 43 -0.44 3.76 -12.92
CA VAL A 43 -0.68 3.76 -11.47
C VAL A 43 -1.82 2.79 -11.16
N PRO A 44 -1.60 1.72 -10.38
CA PRO A 44 -2.66 0.79 -10.02
C PRO A 44 -3.69 1.48 -9.11
N LYS A 45 -4.96 1.12 -9.28
CA LYS A 45 -6.05 1.62 -8.43
C LYS A 45 -6.12 0.92 -7.07
N LYS A 46 -5.58 -0.30 -6.99
CA LYS A 46 -5.55 -1.13 -5.79
C LYS A 46 -4.22 -1.84 -5.69
N ILE A 47 -3.72 -2.02 -4.47
CA ILE A 47 -2.50 -2.80 -4.20
C ILE A 47 -2.75 -3.77 -3.04
N LYS A 48 -1.96 -4.85 -3.01
CA LYS A 48 -1.89 -5.76 -1.87
C LYS A 48 -0.51 -5.68 -1.25
N VAL A 49 -0.45 -5.38 0.04
CA VAL A 49 0.79 -5.39 0.82
C VAL A 49 0.76 -6.59 1.75
N THR A 50 1.88 -7.30 1.84
CA THR A 50 2.08 -8.37 2.81
C THR A 50 3.08 -7.89 3.85
N ILE A 51 2.74 -8.05 5.12
CA ILE A 51 3.64 -7.81 6.24
C ILE A 51 4.03 -9.18 6.79
N GLU A 52 5.33 -9.41 6.86
CA GLU A 52 5.92 -10.61 7.44
C GLU A 52 7.09 -10.22 8.34
N GLU A 53 7.22 -10.92 9.46
CA GLU A 53 8.38 -10.79 10.35
C GLU A 53 9.59 -11.46 9.68
N VAL A 54 10.73 -10.77 9.69
CA VAL A 54 12.01 -11.30 9.20
C VAL A 54 12.92 -11.51 10.39
N SER A 55 13.36 -12.75 10.60
CA SER A 55 14.28 -13.19 11.66
C SER A 55 15.74 -13.03 11.28
#